data_AF-A0A232EGC2-F1
#
_entry.id   AF-A0A232EGC2-F1
#
_cell.length_a   1.000
_cell.length_b   1.000
_cell.length_c   1.000
_cell.angle_alpha   90.00
_cell.angle_beta   90.00
_cell.angle_gamma   90.00
#
_symmetry.space_group_name_H-M   'P 1'
#
loop_
_entity.id
_entity.type
_entity.pdbx_description
1 polymer ?
#
loop_
_entity_poly.entity_id
_entity_poly.type
_entity_poly.pdbx_seq_one_letter_code
_entity_poly.pdbx_strand_id
1 'polypeptide(L)'
;MFGELHYWVILGSDLKNLFELIDDRAFGLGTDLIAVVPLNDTEDRYELYDVYSISKERGIPMKVTLFGIWNNQEGLNITLLQTKFERRSNLERLIIKATYFKLIYRPDNMSLEDYFNDYENSVGDAITKFGFQLISHLADLYNFSTSLRSGAKRRVKLNHLSQEYPQTAKILKSRLFVTKVVLICTMGLAHERTYNEFGKLHMKMASEAMVYLEFFLKYYFPYEIPSFLKLPENEKLMNPDKGMQLVEEGGLAYHMHPVVCYPIIDKLFDNREICELMEVHVARPTRTAFGATMNSSFVEIARVGFTKINEVGLRHRQYLKWSHLKRPCRKDILSAASINIYEFSPYLLLLAVEIMMSTTLCLIEVILVNHGMCINIRNIVCTEHVSVSYRSFKPRDRRTNESRSFESFLQKPDWESQIFYQIYCLKLPESEQYRLPEVGMQLVQKGGYAYHTHPDVGYRLIHKYYTSNARFAS
;
A
#
# COMPACT_ATOMS: atom_id res chain seq x y z
N MET A 1 -18.04 -27.36 10.45
CA MET A 1 -19.45 -27.51 10.02
C MET A 1 -20.24 -26.23 10.29
N PHE A 2 -19.84 -25.38 11.25
CA PHE A 2 -20.39 -24.04 11.41
C PHE A 2 -19.40 -23.01 10.86
N GLY A 3 -19.79 -22.33 9.79
CA GLY A 3 -18.95 -21.32 9.14
C GLY A 3 -19.10 -19.94 9.82
N GLU A 4 -18.07 -19.12 9.75
CA GLU A 4 -18.07 -17.73 10.26
C GLU A 4 -18.91 -16.77 9.38
N LEU A 5 -19.36 -17.24 8.21
CA LEU A 5 -20.14 -16.44 7.24
C LEU A 5 -21.66 -16.51 7.47
N HIS A 6 -22.12 -17.36 8.38
CA HIS A 6 -23.55 -17.58 8.61
C HIS A 6 -23.87 -17.46 10.09
N TYR A 7 -25.11 -17.06 10.38
CA TYR A 7 -25.69 -17.11 11.72
C TYR A 7 -26.32 -18.49 11.93
N TRP A 8 -25.97 -19.12 13.05
CA TRP A 8 -26.43 -20.46 13.37
C TRP A 8 -27.32 -20.43 14.60
N VAL A 9 -28.48 -21.06 14.49
CA VAL A 9 -29.41 -21.28 15.59
C VAL A 9 -29.61 -22.78 15.71
N ILE A 10 -29.40 -23.34 16.90
CA ILE A 10 -29.64 -24.75 17.18
C ILE A 10 -30.72 -24.86 18.24
N LEU A 11 -31.77 -25.60 17.92
CA LEU A 11 -32.88 -25.87 18.82
C LEU A 11 -32.62 -27.19 19.56
N GLY A 12 -32.75 -27.18 20.87
CA GLY A 12 -32.64 -28.36 21.72
C GLY A 12 -33.77 -28.42 22.75
N SER A 13 -34.03 -29.62 23.28
CA SER A 13 -34.97 -29.79 24.40
C SER A 13 -34.34 -29.41 25.74
N ASP A 14 -33.04 -29.66 25.91
CA ASP A 14 -32.25 -29.30 27.08
C ASP A 14 -30.82 -28.94 26.66
N LEU A 15 -30.18 -28.02 27.38
CA LEU A 15 -28.79 -27.60 27.14
C LEU A 15 -27.82 -28.77 27.29
N LYS A 16 -28.03 -29.67 28.27
CA LYS A 16 -27.12 -30.81 28.48
C LYS A 16 -27.10 -31.73 27.27
N ASN A 17 -28.28 -32.16 26.82
CA ASN A 17 -28.44 -33.02 25.64
C ASN A 17 -27.88 -32.34 24.38
N LEU A 18 -28.11 -31.04 24.24
CA LEU A 18 -27.60 -30.25 23.12
C LEU A 18 -26.06 -30.25 23.09
N PHE A 19 -25.42 -30.04 24.24
CA PHE A 19 -23.96 -29.97 24.34
C PHE A 19 -23.28 -31.33 24.27
N GLU A 20 -23.99 -32.43 24.55
CA GLU A 20 -23.49 -33.79 24.25
C GLU A 20 -23.45 -34.09 22.75
N LEU A 21 -24.36 -33.49 21.97
CA LEU A 21 -24.48 -33.74 20.53
C LEU A 21 -23.53 -32.86 19.68
N ILE A 22 -23.20 -31.67 20.19
CA ILE A 22 -22.44 -30.66 19.45
C ILE A 22 -20.93 -30.86 19.62
N ASP A 23 -20.20 -30.99 18.51
CA ASP A 23 -18.73 -30.93 18.53
C ASP A 23 -18.24 -29.47 18.59
N ASP A 24 -17.68 -29.08 19.74
CA ASP A 24 -17.05 -27.78 19.98
C ASP A 24 -15.74 -27.54 19.22
N ARG A 25 -15.27 -28.49 18.39
CA ARG A 25 -14.26 -28.21 17.33
C ARG A 25 -14.88 -27.56 16.09
N ALA A 26 -16.19 -27.64 15.92
CA ALA A 26 -16.86 -27.22 14.71
C ALA A 26 -17.14 -25.70 14.62
N PHE A 27 -16.94 -24.96 15.73
CA PHE A 27 -17.13 -23.52 15.87
C PHE A 27 -16.07 -22.92 16.81
N GLY A 28 -15.89 -21.60 16.79
CA GLY A 28 -14.91 -20.90 17.62
C GLY A 28 -15.33 -19.49 17.99
N LEU A 29 -14.36 -18.66 18.38
CA LEU A 29 -14.59 -17.27 18.81
C LEU A 29 -15.32 -16.42 17.76
N GLY A 30 -15.06 -16.66 16.47
CA GLY A 30 -15.65 -15.93 15.35
C GLY A 30 -17.06 -16.38 14.96
N THR A 31 -17.49 -17.59 15.35
CA THR A 31 -18.76 -18.18 14.91
C THR A 31 -19.95 -17.58 15.66
N ASP A 32 -20.99 -17.14 14.94
CA ASP A 32 -22.27 -16.75 15.55
C ASP A 32 -23.16 -17.99 15.72
N LEU A 33 -23.16 -18.54 16.93
CA LEU A 33 -23.92 -19.73 17.28
C LEU A 33 -24.78 -19.44 18.51
N ILE A 34 -26.10 -19.54 18.34
CA ILE A 34 -27.09 -19.41 19.42
C ILE A 34 -27.75 -20.77 19.65
N ALA A 35 -27.69 -21.24 20.89
CA ALA A 35 -28.45 -22.40 21.36
C ALA A 35 -29.80 -21.92 21.91
N VAL A 36 -30.88 -22.61 21.56
CA VAL A 36 -32.23 -22.27 22.00
C VAL A 36 -32.86 -23.47 22.69
N VAL A 37 -33.36 -23.26 23.89
CA VAL A 37 -34.04 -24.28 24.69
C VAL A 37 -35.37 -23.76 25.22
N PRO A 38 -36.42 -24.59 25.27
CA PRO A 38 -37.67 -24.21 25.91
C PRO A 38 -37.49 -24.12 27.42
N LEU A 39 -38.12 -23.12 28.05
CA LEU A 39 -38.09 -22.99 29.52
C LEU A 39 -38.96 -24.07 30.18
N ASN A 40 -40.11 -24.36 29.56
CA ASN A 40 -41.05 -25.42 29.93
C ASN A 40 -41.66 -25.98 28.64
N ASP A 41 -42.02 -27.27 28.63
CA ASP A 41 -42.68 -27.92 27.47
C ASP A 41 -44.08 -27.36 27.15
N THR A 42 -44.65 -26.56 28.05
CA THR A 42 -46.03 -26.05 27.97
C THR A 42 -46.14 -24.56 27.66
N GLU A 43 -45.07 -23.78 27.81
CA GLU A 43 -45.08 -22.33 27.51
C GLU A 43 -44.27 -22.06 26.24
N ASP A 44 -44.78 -21.19 25.36
CA ASP A 44 -44.05 -20.66 24.19
C ASP A 44 -42.97 -19.65 24.63
N ARG A 45 -42.10 -20.06 25.55
CA ARG A 45 -41.00 -19.28 26.09
C ARG A 45 -39.70 -20.03 25.91
N TYR A 46 -38.77 -19.39 25.22
CA TYR A 46 -37.50 -19.96 24.85
C TYR A 46 -36.36 -19.11 25.38
N GLU A 47 -35.36 -19.75 25.96
CA GLU A 47 -34.11 -19.11 26.33
C GLU A 47 -33.08 -19.31 25.24
N LEU A 48 -32.40 -18.22 24.89
CA LEU A 48 -31.36 -18.18 23.89
C LEU A 48 -30.02 -18.00 24.58
N TYR A 49 -29.04 -18.82 24.22
CA TYR A 49 -27.70 -18.83 24.79
C TYR A 49 -26.65 -18.58 23.71
N ASP A 50 -25.76 -17.61 23.94
CA ASP A 50 -24.56 -17.38 23.13
C ASP A 50 -23.53 -18.46 23.47
N VAL A 51 -23.13 -19.24 22.47
CA VAL A 51 -22.25 -20.40 22.65
C VAL A 51 -21.00 -20.24 21.81
N TYR A 52 -19.82 -20.37 22.44
CA TYR A 52 -18.56 -20.31 21.72
C TYR A 52 -17.45 -21.11 22.42
N SER A 53 -16.47 -21.55 21.62
CA SER A 53 -15.28 -22.26 22.11
C SER A 53 -14.03 -21.39 21.92
N ILE A 54 -13.23 -21.25 22.99
CA ILE A 54 -11.94 -20.54 22.94
C ILE A 54 -10.87 -21.46 22.33
N SER A 55 -10.70 -22.66 22.91
CA SER A 55 -9.74 -23.65 22.42
C SER A 55 -10.00 -25.05 23.01
N LYS A 56 -10.75 -25.89 22.28
CA LYS A 56 -10.96 -27.29 22.69
C LYS A 56 -9.67 -28.11 22.67
N GLU A 57 -8.73 -27.81 21.76
CA GLU A 57 -7.42 -28.49 21.69
C GLU A 57 -6.64 -28.43 23.01
N ARG A 58 -7.00 -27.48 23.88
CA ARG A 58 -6.36 -27.24 25.17
C ARG A 58 -7.25 -27.60 26.36
N GLY A 59 -8.38 -28.28 26.12
CA GLY A 59 -9.31 -28.73 27.15
C GLY A 59 -10.11 -27.61 27.82
N ILE A 60 -10.20 -26.42 27.21
CA ILE A 60 -11.01 -25.33 27.76
C ILE A 60 -12.47 -25.61 27.45
N PRO A 61 -13.37 -25.65 28.45
CA PRO A 61 -14.78 -25.87 28.22
C PRO A 61 -15.38 -24.72 27.41
N MET A 62 -16.37 -25.06 26.59
CA MET A 62 -17.19 -24.09 25.86
C MET A 62 -17.85 -23.10 26.82
N LYS A 63 -17.95 -21.85 26.37
CA LYS A 63 -18.61 -20.77 27.10
C LYS A 63 -20.05 -20.68 26.63
N VAL A 64 -20.95 -20.55 27.61
CA VAL A 64 -22.39 -20.50 27.41
C VAL A 64 -22.89 -19.33 28.26
N THR A 65 -23.49 -18.33 27.62
CA THR A 65 -23.99 -17.14 28.30
C THR A 65 -25.39 -16.83 27.82
N LEU A 66 -26.32 -16.52 28.72
CA LEU A 66 -27.69 -16.15 28.35
C LEU A 66 -27.66 -14.93 27.41
N PHE A 67 -28.16 -15.11 26.20
CA PHE A 67 -28.24 -14.09 25.16
C PHE A 67 -29.54 -13.28 25.24
N GLY A 68 -30.64 -13.95 25.58
CA GLY A 68 -31.94 -13.34 25.66
C GLY A 68 -33.05 -14.36 25.86
N ILE A 69 -34.27 -13.86 25.90
CA ILE A 69 -35.48 -14.67 26.05
C ILE A 69 -36.41 -14.29 24.90
N TRP A 70 -37.03 -15.28 24.28
CA TRP A 70 -38.05 -15.08 23.27
C TRP A 70 -39.39 -15.61 23.77
N ASN A 71 -40.45 -14.84 23.53
CA ASN A 71 -41.82 -15.26 23.75
C ASN A 71 -42.74 -14.77 22.62
N ASN A 72 -43.93 -15.34 22.51
CA ASN A 72 -44.88 -14.99 21.45
C ASN A 72 -45.52 -13.59 21.63
N GLN A 73 -45.55 -13.05 22.86
CA GLN A 73 -46.24 -11.78 23.17
C GLN A 73 -45.35 -10.53 23.03
N GLU A 74 -44.14 -10.58 23.56
CA GLU A 74 -43.15 -9.49 23.63
C GLU A 74 -42.04 -9.64 22.58
N GLY A 75 -41.92 -10.83 21.95
CA GLY A 75 -40.90 -11.11 20.94
C GLY A 75 -39.54 -11.44 21.55
N LEU A 76 -38.46 -11.09 20.83
CA LEU A 76 -37.09 -11.33 21.29
C LEU A 76 -36.62 -10.19 22.20
N ASN A 77 -36.38 -10.51 23.47
CA ASN A 77 -35.74 -9.61 24.42
C ASN A 77 -34.27 -9.99 24.62
N ILE A 78 -33.35 -9.15 24.15
CA ILE A 78 -31.90 -9.41 24.14
C ILE A 78 -31.26 -8.80 25.40
N THR A 79 -30.53 -9.61 26.15
CA THR A 79 -29.79 -9.16 27.35
C THR A 79 -28.34 -8.79 27.02
N LEU A 80 -27.72 -9.42 26.02
CA LEU A 80 -26.35 -9.14 25.58
C LEU A 80 -26.32 -8.04 24.49
N LEU A 81 -26.29 -6.78 24.91
CA LEU A 81 -26.30 -5.61 24.01
C LEU A 81 -24.92 -5.31 23.39
N GLN A 82 -23.84 -5.78 24.01
CA GLN A 82 -22.47 -5.56 23.55
C GLN A 82 -22.12 -6.40 22.32
N THR A 83 -21.14 -5.93 21.53
CA THR A 83 -20.69 -6.65 20.32
C THR A 83 -20.09 -8.01 20.65
N LYS A 84 -20.13 -8.95 19.69
CA LYS A 84 -19.56 -10.30 19.84
C LYS A 84 -18.09 -10.26 20.25
N PHE A 85 -17.31 -9.43 19.59
CA PHE A 85 -15.87 -9.37 19.83
C PHE A 85 -15.54 -8.74 21.17
N GLU A 86 -16.37 -7.82 21.66
CA GLU A 86 -16.19 -7.20 22.98
C GLU A 86 -16.47 -8.18 24.11
N ARG A 87 -17.61 -8.89 24.09
CA ARG A 87 -17.91 -9.89 25.13
C ARG A 87 -17.00 -11.11 25.09
N ARG A 88 -16.52 -11.49 23.91
CA ARG A 88 -15.59 -12.63 23.71
C ARG A 88 -14.12 -12.22 23.72
N SER A 89 -13.81 -11.00 24.19
CA SER A 89 -12.46 -10.43 24.16
C SER A 89 -11.49 -11.10 25.16
N ASN A 90 -11.99 -11.56 26.31
CA ASN A 90 -11.16 -12.14 27.35
C ASN A 90 -10.82 -13.61 27.05
N LEU A 91 -9.55 -13.88 26.73
CA LEU A 91 -9.03 -15.23 26.47
C LEU A 91 -8.44 -15.90 27.72
N GLU A 92 -8.73 -15.41 28.92
CA GLU A 92 -8.44 -16.07 30.20
C GLU A 92 -6.97 -16.50 30.36
N ARG A 93 -6.03 -15.62 29.93
CA ARG A 93 -4.57 -15.83 29.98
C ARG A 93 -4.07 -17.02 29.17
N LEU A 94 -4.79 -17.41 28.12
CA LEU A 94 -4.40 -18.46 27.18
C LEU A 94 -2.95 -18.26 26.67
N ILE A 95 -2.13 -19.31 26.71
CA ILE A 95 -0.72 -19.24 26.25
C ILE A 95 -0.62 -19.47 24.73
N ILE A 96 -0.65 -18.44 23.90
CA ILE A 96 -0.48 -18.56 22.45
C ILE A 96 1.01 -18.76 22.12
N LYS A 97 1.34 -19.77 21.31
CA LYS A 97 2.72 -20.01 20.86
C LYS A 97 3.03 -19.08 19.69
N ALA A 98 3.97 -18.16 19.88
CA ALA A 98 4.40 -17.20 18.86
C ALA A 98 5.81 -17.56 18.37
N THR A 99 5.93 -17.83 17.07
CA THR A 99 7.22 -18.15 16.44
C THR A 99 7.66 -16.98 15.58
N TYR A 100 8.90 -16.54 15.78
CA TYR A 100 9.50 -15.45 15.01
C TYR A 100 10.53 -15.97 14.01
N PHE A 101 10.73 -15.21 12.94
CA PHE A 101 11.80 -15.46 11.98
C PHE A 101 13.17 -15.43 12.66
N LYS A 102 14.17 -15.99 11.99
CA LYS A 102 15.54 -16.03 12.48
C LYS A 102 16.01 -14.60 12.81
N LEU A 103 16.49 -14.41 14.03
CA LEU A 103 17.11 -13.18 14.50
C LEU A 103 18.58 -13.18 14.11
N ILE A 104 19.04 -12.13 13.44
CA ILE A 104 20.42 -12.02 12.94
C ILE A 104 21.27 -11.22 13.93
N TYR A 105 20.68 -10.20 14.56
CA TYR A 105 21.41 -9.20 15.36
C TYR A 105 21.27 -9.43 16.87
N ARG A 106 20.53 -10.46 17.29
CA ARG A 106 20.37 -10.80 18.72
C ARG A 106 21.65 -11.42 19.29
N PRO A 107 22.20 -10.89 20.40
CA PRO A 107 23.27 -11.54 21.16
C PRO A 107 22.85 -12.90 21.73
N ASP A 108 23.76 -13.87 21.76
CA ASP A 108 23.45 -15.23 22.24
C ASP A 108 23.11 -15.29 23.75
N ASN A 109 23.62 -14.33 24.54
CA ASN A 109 23.38 -14.23 25.98
C ASN A 109 22.09 -13.49 26.35
N MET A 110 21.33 -12.97 25.38
CA MET A 110 20.14 -12.16 25.62
C MET A 110 18.87 -12.98 25.42
N SER A 111 17.90 -12.84 26.34
CA SER A 111 16.60 -13.49 26.20
C SER A 111 15.82 -12.93 25.00
N LEU A 112 14.85 -13.68 24.49
CA LEU A 112 14.00 -13.19 23.40
C LEU A 112 13.19 -11.95 23.81
N GLU A 113 12.70 -11.96 25.05
CA GLU A 113 11.86 -10.89 25.58
C GLU A 113 12.65 -9.61 25.80
N ASP A 114 13.85 -9.70 26.36
CA ASP A 114 14.74 -8.54 26.53
C ASP A 114 15.13 -7.97 25.16
N TYR A 115 15.46 -8.84 24.20
CA TYR A 115 15.84 -8.38 22.86
C TYR A 115 14.70 -7.68 22.12
N PHE A 116 13.47 -8.18 22.21
CA PHE A 116 12.33 -7.52 21.57
C PHE A 116 11.91 -6.21 22.25
N ASN A 117 12.37 -5.98 23.48
CA ASN A 117 12.19 -4.74 24.23
C ASN A 117 13.45 -3.85 24.26
N ASP A 118 14.52 -4.24 23.58
CA ASP A 118 15.75 -3.46 23.44
C ASP A 118 15.56 -2.33 22.42
N TYR A 119 15.33 -1.13 22.95
CA TYR A 119 15.16 0.12 22.20
C TYR A 119 16.49 0.76 21.79
N GLU A 120 17.61 0.44 22.45
CA GLU A 120 18.91 1.01 22.12
C GLU A 120 19.38 0.50 20.76
N ASN A 121 19.17 -0.79 20.51
CA ASN A 121 19.42 -1.42 19.21
C ASN A 121 18.10 -1.69 18.47
N SER A 122 17.27 -0.66 18.28
CA SER A 122 15.95 -0.79 17.65
C SER A 122 16.00 -1.26 16.18
N VAL A 123 17.13 -1.07 15.52
CA VAL A 123 17.35 -1.37 14.09
C VAL A 123 17.47 -2.86 13.81
N GLY A 124 18.20 -3.56 14.68
CA GLY A 124 18.46 -4.99 14.56
C GLY A 124 17.15 -5.77 14.55
N ASP A 125 16.88 -6.51 13.48
CA ASP A 125 15.64 -7.27 13.29
C ASP A 125 14.35 -6.43 13.49
N ALA A 126 14.37 -5.14 13.13
CA ALA A 126 13.30 -4.17 13.37
C ALA A 126 11.89 -4.63 12.96
N ILE A 127 11.74 -5.35 11.84
CA ILE A 127 10.44 -5.90 11.40
C ILE A 127 9.91 -6.91 12.42
N THR A 128 10.79 -7.74 12.97
CA THR A 128 10.46 -8.76 13.95
C THR A 128 10.14 -8.13 15.31
N LYS A 129 10.94 -7.15 15.75
CA LYS A 129 10.68 -6.38 16.99
C LYS A 129 9.34 -5.64 16.90
N PHE A 130 9.08 -4.96 15.80
CA PHE A 130 7.77 -4.33 15.52
C PHE A 130 6.61 -5.34 15.58
N GLY A 131 6.79 -6.51 14.94
CA GLY A 131 5.80 -7.57 14.96
C GLY A 131 5.49 -8.08 16.37
N PHE A 132 6.52 -8.28 17.20
CA PHE A 132 6.37 -8.66 18.61
C PHE A 132 5.56 -7.62 19.39
N GLN A 133 5.82 -6.33 19.19
CA GLN A 133 5.11 -5.27 19.89
C GLN A 133 3.64 -5.24 19.49
N LEU A 134 3.30 -5.45 18.21
CA LEU A 134 1.90 -5.56 17.79
C LEU A 134 1.19 -6.75 18.43
N ILE A 135 1.86 -7.90 18.57
CA ILE A 135 1.32 -9.07 19.24
C ILE A 135 1.14 -8.80 20.74
N SER A 136 2.03 -8.03 21.36
CA SER A 136 1.93 -7.63 22.77
C SER A 136 0.71 -6.73 23.00
N HIS A 137 0.48 -5.73 22.14
CA HIS A 137 -0.77 -4.92 22.21
C HIS A 137 -2.02 -5.77 22.00
N LEU A 138 -1.94 -6.80 21.16
CA LEU A 138 -3.04 -7.74 20.94
C LEU A 138 -3.28 -8.61 22.18
N ALA A 139 -2.20 -9.04 22.84
CA ALA A 139 -2.22 -9.80 24.09
C ALA A 139 -2.88 -9.01 25.22
N ASP A 140 -2.55 -7.72 25.34
CA ASP A 140 -3.19 -6.81 26.30
C ASP A 140 -4.67 -6.60 25.98
N LEU A 141 -5.02 -6.45 24.70
CA LEU A 141 -6.41 -6.23 24.27
C LEU A 141 -7.32 -7.44 24.58
N TYR A 142 -6.78 -8.65 24.49
CA TYR A 142 -7.55 -9.89 24.61
C TYR A 142 -7.17 -10.77 25.81
N ASN A 143 -6.37 -10.25 26.74
CA ASN A 143 -5.91 -10.92 27.95
C ASN A 143 -5.39 -12.36 27.69
N PHE A 144 -4.47 -12.51 26.73
CA PHE A 144 -3.73 -13.76 26.51
C PHE A 144 -2.24 -13.57 26.76
N SER A 145 -1.50 -14.66 26.92
CA SER A 145 -0.04 -14.62 27.08
C SER A 145 0.65 -15.27 25.88
N THR A 146 1.90 -14.90 25.60
CA THR A 146 2.65 -15.51 24.48
C THR A 146 3.84 -16.32 24.95
N SER A 147 3.99 -17.54 24.43
CA SER A 147 5.21 -18.32 24.55
C SER A 147 6.08 -18.09 23.31
N LEU A 148 7.23 -17.45 23.51
CA LEU A 148 8.13 -17.03 22.44
C LEU A 148 9.03 -18.19 21.98
N ARG A 149 9.16 -18.36 20.66
CA ARG A 149 10.12 -19.27 20.04
C ARG A 149 10.80 -18.61 18.85
N SER A 150 12.11 -18.85 18.68
CA SER A 150 12.86 -18.43 17.49
C SER A 150 13.00 -19.60 16.51
N GLY A 151 12.86 -19.33 15.21
CA GLY A 151 13.14 -20.32 14.15
C GLY A 151 14.62 -20.77 14.12
N ALA A 152 14.87 -22.03 13.73
CA ALA A 152 16.22 -22.61 13.64
C ALA A 152 17.04 -22.09 12.43
N LYS A 153 18.38 -22.12 12.53
CA LYS A 153 19.33 -21.88 11.42
C LYS A 153 19.22 -23.00 10.34
N ARG A 154 18.20 -22.98 9.48
CA ARG A 154 18.23 -23.76 8.22
C ARG A 154 18.06 -22.81 7.03
N ARG A 155 18.93 -22.91 6.01
CA ARG A 155 18.73 -22.28 4.70
C ARG A 155 17.52 -22.94 4.06
N VAL A 156 16.34 -22.36 4.22
CA VAL A 156 15.13 -22.87 3.56
C VAL A 156 15.10 -22.29 2.14
N LYS A 157 15.27 -23.14 1.13
CA LYS A 157 15.06 -22.77 -0.28
C LYS A 157 13.57 -22.43 -0.47
N LEU A 158 13.27 -21.28 -1.07
CA LEU A 158 11.90 -20.74 -1.12
C LEU A 158 10.91 -21.57 -1.95
N ASN A 159 11.38 -22.49 -2.79
CA ASN A 159 10.51 -23.45 -3.45
C ASN A 159 9.69 -24.25 -2.42
N HIS A 160 10.21 -24.43 -1.20
CA HIS A 160 9.47 -25.06 -0.10
C HIS A 160 8.61 -24.07 0.70
N LEU A 161 8.92 -22.78 0.81
CA LEU A 161 8.08 -21.87 1.61
C LEU A 161 6.79 -21.43 0.90
N SER A 162 6.77 -21.38 -0.44
CA SER A 162 5.55 -21.12 -1.21
C SER A 162 4.80 -22.37 -1.67
N GLN A 163 5.34 -23.59 -1.46
CA GLN A 163 4.64 -24.85 -1.77
C GLN A 163 4.36 -25.73 -0.54
N GLU A 164 5.17 -25.65 0.52
CA GLU A 164 5.07 -26.51 1.72
C GLU A 164 4.26 -25.85 2.86
N TYR A 165 4.21 -24.50 2.92
CA TYR A 165 3.41 -23.75 3.90
C TYR A 165 2.03 -23.19 3.46
N PRO A 166 1.67 -23.07 2.16
CA PRO A 166 0.30 -22.67 1.80
C PRO A 166 -0.74 -23.68 2.26
N GLN A 167 -0.35 -24.96 2.37
CA GLN A 167 -1.23 -26.05 2.75
C GLN A 167 -1.50 -26.09 4.28
N THR A 168 -0.67 -25.46 5.12
CA THR A 168 -0.73 -25.60 6.58
C THR A 168 -1.04 -24.30 7.36
N ALA A 169 -0.95 -23.13 6.73
CA ALA A 169 -1.13 -21.84 7.41
C ALA A 169 -2.16 -20.92 6.72
N LYS A 170 -3.08 -20.33 7.50
CA LYS A 170 -4.00 -19.27 7.05
C LYS A 170 -3.26 -17.93 7.15
N ILE A 171 -3.08 -17.24 6.03
CA ILE A 171 -2.47 -15.90 6.01
C ILE A 171 -3.50 -14.89 6.54
N LEU A 172 -3.19 -14.25 7.67
CA LEU A 172 -3.95 -13.10 8.15
C LEU A 172 -3.58 -11.88 7.33
N LYS A 173 -4.29 -11.67 6.20
CA LYS A 173 -4.25 -10.40 5.45
C LYS A 173 -4.69 -9.29 6.39
N SER A 174 -3.71 -8.65 6.99
CA SER A 174 -3.88 -7.57 7.95
C SER A 174 -3.13 -6.37 7.40
N ARG A 175 -3.71 -5.18 7.54
CA ARG A 175 -3.15 -3.93 6.98
C ARG A 175 -2.04 -3.39 7.88
N LEU A 176 -1.15 -4.27 8.38
CA LEU A 176 -0.34 -3.98 9.57
C LEU A 176 1.03 -3.38 9.29
N PHE A 177 1.62 -3.76 8.18
CA PHE A 177 2.87 -3.17 7.72
C PHE A 177 2.65 -2.61 6.32
N VAL A 178 3.32 -1.54 5.95
CA VAL A 178 3.40 -1.11 4.55
C VAL A 178 4.89 -1.08 4.27
N THR A 179 5.44 -2.22 3.84
CA THR A 179 6.82 -2.32 3.38
C THR A 179 6.83 -1.61 2.05
N LYS A 180 7.55 -0.49 1.91
CA LYS A 180 8.02 -0.07 0.58
C LYS A 180 8.91 -1.19 0.08
N VAL A 181 8.36 -2.09 -0.74
CA VAL A 181 9.13 -3.24 -1.20
C VAL A 181 9.94 -2.79 -2.38
N VAL A 182 11.23 -3.08 -2.31
CA VAL A 182 12.21 -2.87 -3.37
C VAL A 182 12.57 -1.39 -3.53
N LEU A 183 13.64 -1.01 -2.82
CA LEU A 183 14.38 0.21 -3.09
C LEU A 183 15.58 -0.13 -3.95
N ILE A 184 15.66 0.46 -5.13
CA ILE A 184 16.93 0.60 -5.84
C ILE A 184 17.46 1.99 -5.50
N CYS A 185 18.61 2.03 -4.84
CA CYS A 185 19.31 3.27 -4.50
C CYS A 185 20.40 3.54 -5.54
N THR A 186 20.43 4.77 -6.08
CA THR A 186 21.51 5.26 -6.95
C THR A 186 21.84 6.70 -6.64
N MET A 187 23.10 7.09 -6.75
CA MET A 187 23.53 8.49 -6.71
C MET A 187 23.34 9.15 -8.09
N GLY A 188 22.53 10.22 -8.16
CA GLY A 188 22.27 10.98 -9.39
C GLY A 188 21.11 11.95 -9.26
N LEU A 189 21.19 13.10 -9.95
CA LEU A 189 20.29 14.25 -9.83
C LEU A 189 18.83 13.89 -9.50
N ALA A 190 18.40 14.38 -8.33
CA ALA A 190 17.14 14.09 -7.68
C ALA A 190 15.92 14.38 -8.56
N HIS A 191 15.39 13.34 -9.20
CA HIS A 191 14.02 13.33 -9.69
C HIS A 191 13.42 11.94 -9.49
N GLU A 192 12.17 11.87 -9.03
CA GLU A 192 11.42 10.60 -9.00
C GLU A 192 11.28 10.10 -10.44
N ARG A 193 12.11 9.12 -10.83
CA ARG A 193 12.00 8.46 -12.13
C ARG A 193 11.37 7.09 -11.98
N THR A 194 10.46 6.79 -12.90
CA THR A 194 9.82 5.49 -13.03
C THR A 194 10.84 4.44 -13.51
N TYR A 195 10.68 3.18 -13.11
CA TYR A 195 11.58 2.07 -13.47
C TYR A 195 11.91 1.98 -14.98
N ASN A 196 10.97 2.32 -15.85
CA ASN A 196 11.20 2.30 -17.32
C ASN A 196 12.31 3.26 -17.78
N GLU A 197 12.60 4.33 -17.02
CA GLU A 197 13.76 5.18 -17.28
C GLU A 197 15.05 4.58 -16.72
N PHE A 198 14.96 3.81 -15.64
CA PHE A 198 16.09 3.16 -15.01
C PHE A 198 16.72 2.09 -15.90
N GLY A 199 15.91 1.33 -16.66
CA GLY A 199 16.41 0.36 -17.64
C GLY A 199 17.20 0.96 -18.81
N LYS A 200 17.16 2.29 -19.02
CA LYS A 200 17.95 3.00 -20.03
C LYS A 200 19.32 3.44 -19.51
N LEU A 201 19.53 3.40 -18.19
CA LEU A 201 20.80 3.73 -17.57
C LEU A 201 21.67 2.47 -17.60
N HIS A 202 22.82 2.52 -18.26
CA HIS A 202 23.81 1.44 -18.29
C HIS A 202 24.53 1.28 -16.93
N MET A 203 23.79 1.24 -15.82
CA MET A 203 24.31 1.08 -14.48
C MET A 203 24.47 -0.40 -14.11
N LYS A 204 25.49 -0.70 -13.30
CA LYS A 204 25.63 -2.03 -12.70
C LYS A 204 24.55 -2.19 -11.62
N MET A 205 23.96 -3.39 -11.53
CA MET A 205 22.92 -3.69 -10.53
C MET A 205 23.38 -4.81 -9.61
N ALA A 206 23.14 -4.65 -8.31
CA ALA A 206 23.35 -5.68 -7.30
C ALA A 206 22.21 -5.67 -6.29
N SER A 207 22.08 -6.74 -5.49
CA SER A 207 21.02 -6.87 -4.49
C SER A 207 21.56 -7.41 -3.18
N GLU A 208 20.89 -7.12 -2.07
CA GLU A 208 21.07 -7.90 -0.85
C GLU A 208 20.48 -9.31 -1.02
N ALA A 209 21.01 -10.28 -0.27
CA ALA A 209 20.51 -11.65 -0.26
C ALA A 209 19.16 -11.73 0.48
N MET A 210 18.06 -11.46 -0.24
CA MET A 210 16.71 -11.59 0.30
C MET A 210 16.09 -12.94 -0.03
N VAL A 211 15.37 -13.48 0.95
CA VAL A 211 14.63 -14.74 0.86
C VAL A 211 13.60 -14.71 -0.29
N TYR A 212 12.97 -13.56 -0.54
CA TYR A 212 11.93 -13.39 -1.56
C TYR A 212 12.44 -12.81 -2.89
N LEU A 213 13.74 -12.53 -3.04
CA LEU A 213 14.27 -11.82 -4.21
C LEU A 213 13.87 -12.49 -5.54
N GLU A 214 14.06 -13.80 -5.64
CA GLU A 214 13.77 -14.56 -6.85
C GLU A 214 12.29 -14.49 -7.25
N PHE A 215 11.39 -14.57 -6.26
CA PHE A 215 9.95 -14.43 -6.50
C PHE A 215 9.61 -13.03 -7.03
N PHE A 216 10.21 -11.98 -6.47
CA PHE A 216 9.98 -10.60 -6.93
C PHE A 216 10.51 -10.38 -8.34
N LEU A 217 11.73 -10.84 -8.63
CA LEU A 217 12.30 -10.75 -9.98
C LEU A 217 11.42 -11.49 -10.99
N LYS A 218 10.92 -12.68 -10.63
CA LYS A 218 10.03 -13.47 -11.49
C LYS A 218 8.71 -12.79 -11.79
N TYR A 219 8.10 -12.17 -10.78
CA TYR A 219 6.76 -11.61 -10.89
C TYR A 219 6.76 -10.21 -11.52
N TYR A 220 7.70 -9.35 -11.11
CA TYR A 220 7.72 -7.93 -11.51
C TYR A 220 8.64 -7.64 -12.71
N PHE A 221 9.65 -8.48 -12.98
CA PHE A 221 10.66 -8.23 -14.01
C PHE A 221 10.86 -9.35 -15.02
N PRO A 222 9.80 -9.92 -15.63
CA PRO A 222 9.91 -11.08 -16.52
C PRO A 222 10.90 -10.91 -17.69
N TYR A 223 11.21 -9.67 -18.09
CA TYR A 223 12.08 -9.36 -19.23
C TYR A 223 13.54 -9.10 -18.83
N GLU A 224 13.84 -8.52 -17.66
CA GLU A 224 15.21 -8.31 -17.17
C GLU A 224 15.82 -9.51 -16.42
N ILE A 225 15.00 -10.51 -16.03
CA ILE A 225 15.44 -11.75 -15.36
C ILE A 225 16.67 -12.39 -16.01
N PRO A 226 16.73 -12.60 -17.34
CA PRO A 226 17.79 -13.41 -17.94
C PRO A 226 19.16 -12.77 -17.78
N SER A 227 19.26 -11.43 -17.74
CA SER A 227 20.54 -10.72 -17.64
C SER A 227 21.04 -10.69 -16.19
N PHE A 228 20.16 -10.41 -15.22
CA PHE A 228 20.54 -10.39 -13.81
C PHE A 228 20.79 -11.79 -13.24
N LEU A 229 20.06 -12.82 -13.70
CA LEU A 229 20.30 -14.20 -13.28
C LEU A 229 21.60 -14.80 -13.84
N LYS A 230 22.13 -14.29 -14.96
CA LYS A 230 23.39 -14.73 -15.57
C LYS A 230 24.63 -14.16 -14.88
N LEU A 231 24.48 -13.14 -14.04
CA LEU A 231 25.59 -12.58 -13.27
C LEU A 231 26.11 -13.59 -12.25
N PRO A 232 27.43 -13.65 -12.01
CA PRO A 232 28.00 -14.50 -10.98
C PRO A 232 27.53 -14.06 -9.59
N GLU A 233 27.36 -15.01 -8.67
CA GLU A 233 26.70 -14.82 -7.37
C GLU A 233 27.32 -13.68 -6.53
N ASN A 234 28.64 -13.52 -6.62
CA ASN A 234 29.43 -12.50 -5.92
C ASN A 234 29.21 -11.07 -6.45
N GLU A 235 28.82 -10.90 -7.71
CA GLU A 235 28.48 -9.61 -8.30
C GLU A 235 26.99 -9.31 -8.14
N LYS A 236 26.17 -10.35 -8.14
CA LYS A 236 24.71 -10.26 -8.01
C LYS A 236 24.25 -9.99 -6.58
N LEU A 237 24.84 -10.68 -5.60
CA LEU A 237 24.46 -10.62 -4.20
C LEU A 237 25.60 -10.06 -3.36
N MET A 238 25.37 -8.89 -2.77
CA MET A 238 26.35 -8.20 -1.93
C MET A 238 25.81 -7.95 -0.53
N ASN A 239 26.70 -7.85 0.45
CA ASN A 239 26.34 -7.42 1.80
C ASN A 239 25.83 -5.96 1.76
N PRO A 240 24.74 -5.62 2.46
CA PRO A 240 24.27 -4.26 2.67
C PRO A 240 25.33 -3.17 2.85
N ASP A 241 26.28 -3.37 3.77
CA ASP A 241 27.28 -2.35 4.09
C ASP A 241 28.18 -2.06 2.87
N LYS A 242 28.65 -3.12 2.21
CA LYS A 242 29.47 -3.02 0.99
C LYS A 242 28.66 -2.47 -0.19
N GLY A 243 27.42 -2.88 -0.34
CA GLY A 243 26.54 -2.41 -1.41
C GLY A 243 26.27 -0.92 -1.30
N MET A 244 26.04 -0.41 -0.09
CA MET A 244 25.80 1.01 0.13
C MET A 244 27.06 1.87 -0.04
N GLN A 245 28.24 1.38 0.33
CA GLN A 245 29.51 2.07 0.02
C GLN A 245 29.71 2.24 -1.49
N LEU A 246 29.40 1.21 -2.29
CA LEU A 246 29.49 1.31 -3.75
C LEU A 246 28.42 2.23 -4.36
N VAL A 247 27.27 2.40 -3.69
CA VAL A 247 26.28 3.40 -4.09
C VAL A 247 26.80 4.81 -3.82
N GLU A 248 27.44 5.03 -2.68
CA GLU A 248 28.10 6.29 -2.29
C GLU A 248 29.20 6.68 -3.29
N GLU A 249 30.07 5.72 -3.66
CA GLU A 249 31.12 5.90 -4.68
C GLU A 249 30.55 6.18 -6.09
N GLY A 250 29.29 5.83 -6.34
CA GLY A 250 28.57 6.06 -7.58
C GLY A 250 28.71 4.93 -8.62
N GLY A 251 27.76 4.88 -9.56
CA GLY A 251 27.78 3.92 -10.69
C GLY A 251 27.22 2.51 -10.37
N LEU A 252 26.80 2.26 -9.13
CA LEU A 252 26.05 1.08 -8.73
C LEU A 252 24.60 1.43 -8.38
N ALA A 253 23.70 0.57 -8.81
CA ALA A 253 22.33 0.54 -8.34
C ALA A 253 22.11 -0.66 -7.43
N TYR A 254 21.83 -0.39 -6.15
CA TYR A 254 21.74 -1.44 -5.15
C TYR A 254 20.31 -1.64 -4.68
N HIS A 255 19.84 -2.88 -4.80
CA HIS A 255 18.52 -3.31 -4.35
C HIS A 255 18.54 -3.79 -2.90
N MET A 256 17.75 -3.16 -2.04
CA MET A 256 17.76 -3.42 -0.60
C MET A 256 16.43 -3.10 0.09
N HIS A 257 16.20 -3.66 1.28
CA HIS A 257 15.03 -3.34 2.10
C HIS A 257 15.20 -1.99 2.84
N PRO A 258 14.20 -1.08 2.83
CA PRO A 258 14.30 0.24 3.47
C PRO A 258 14.70 0.21 4.94
N VAL A 259 14.17 -0.77 5.69
CA VAL A 259 14.44 -0.92 7.13
C VAL A 259 15.91 -1.19 7.42
N VAL A 260 16.63 -1.80 6.49
CA VAL A 260 18.06 -2.08 6.63
C VAL A 260 18.88 -0.96 5.97
N CYS A 261 18.35 -0.33 4.91
CA CYS A 261 19.04 0.67 4.10
C CYS A 261 19.14 2.04 4.79
N TYR A 262 18.04 2.58 5.33
CA TYR A 262 18.03 3.92 5.95
C TYR A 262 19.03 4.08 7.12
N PRO A 263 19.19 3.11 8.04
CA PRO A 263 20.22 3.20 9.08
C PRO A 263 21.65 3.26 8.55
N ILE A 264 21.93 2.62 7.40
CA ILE A 264 23.25 2.64 6.77
C ILE A 264 23.47 3.99 6.08
N ILE A 265 22.45 4.46 5.34
CA ILE A 265 22.46 5.80 4.71
C ILE A 265 22.75 6.88 5.75
N ASP A 266 22.08 6.79 6.91
CA ASP A 266 22.22 7.76 8.00
C ASP A 266 23.64 7.89 8.56
N LYS A 267 24.44 6.82 8.42
CA LYS A 267 25.80 6.70 8.93
C LYS A 267 26.87 7.00 7.88
N LEU A 268 26.63 6.62 6.63
CA LEU A 268 27.60 6.73 5.55
C LEU A 268 27.47 8.03 4.76
N PHE A 269 26.23 8.49 4.48
CA PHE A 269 25.98 9.56 3.52
C PHE A 269 25.86 10.92 4.23
N ASP A 270 26.43 11.95 3.62
CA ASP A 270 26.23 13.33 4.04
C ASP A 270 24.82 13.83 3.69
N ASN A 271 24.36 14.87 4.38
CA ASN A 271 23.02 15.44 4.13
C ASN A 271 22.79 15.85 2.67
N ARG A 272 23.85 16.27 1.96
CA ARG A 272 23.77 16.59 0.53
C ARG A 272 23.55 15.32 -0.29
N GLU A 273 24.34 14.28 -0.03
CA GLU A 273 24.28 13.01 -0.75
C GLU A 273 22.95 12.29 -0.50
N ILE A 274 22.44 12.32 0.74
CA ILE A 274 21.10 11.82 1.10
C ILE A 274 20.01 12.45 0.22
N CYS A 275 20.15 13.75 -0.10
CA CYS A 275 19.20 14.48 -0.92
C CYS A 275 19.42 14.31 -2.43
N GLU A 276 20.63 13.94 -2.84
CA GLU A 276 20.96 13.52 -4.21
C GLU A 276 20.68 12.02 -4.45
N LEU A 277 20.43 11.25 -3.38
CA LEU A 277 20.11 9.82 -3.47
C LEU A 277 18.73 9.62 -4.10
N MET A 278 18.73 8.92 -5.23
CA MET A 278 17.52 8.53 -5.92
C MET A 278 17.05 7.17 -5.41
N GLU A 279 15.79 7.10 -5.00
CA GLU A 279 15.11 5.88 -4.55
C GLU A 279 14.06 5.49 -5.58
N VAL A 280 14.21 4.30 -6.17
CA VAL A 280 13.25 3.76 -7.14
C VAL A 280 12.41 2.67 -6.49
N HIS A 281 11.10 2.87 -6.52
CA HIS A 281 10.11 1.89 -6.10
C HIS A 281 9.77 0.97 -7.26
N VAL A 282 10.19 -0.28 -7.14
CA VAL A 282 9.91 -1.30 -8.16
C VAL A 282 8.56 -1.97 -7.94
N ALA A 283 8.13 -2.11 -6.69
CA ALA A 283 6.87 -2.76 -6.35
C ALA A 283 6.01 -1.85 -5.49
N ARG A 284 4.68 -2.02 -5.61
CA ARG A 284 3.76 -1.38 -4.68
C ARG A 284 4.10 -1.83 -3.26
N PRO A 285 4.05 -0.92 -2.28
CA PRO A 285 4.30 -1.30 -0.90
C PRO A 285 3.37 -2.44 -0.46
N THR A 286 3.94 -3.60 -0.14
CA THR A 286 3.15 -4.75 0.29
C THR A 286 2.87 -4.68 1.78
N ARG A 287 1.82 -5.38 2.20
CA ARG A 287 1.50 -5.52 3.62
C ARG A 287 2.09 -6.82 4.14
N THR A 288 2.95 -6.73 5.15
CA THR A 288 3.36 -7.94 5.88
C THR A 288 2.17 -8.44 6.69
N ALA A 289 2.07 -9.75 6.79
CA ALA A 289 0.98 -10.46 7.42
C ALA A 289 1.54 -11.38 8.51
N PHE A 290 0.74 -11.58 9.56
CA PHE A 290 0.98 -12.65 10.51
C PHE A 290 0.49 -13.99 9.91
N GLY A 291 1.24 -15.05 10.15
CA GLY A 291 0.79 -16.41 9.84
C GLY A 291 0.07 -17.01 11.04
N ALA A 292 -1.08 -17.65 10.81
CA ALA A 292 -1.74 -18.48 11.81
C ALA A 292 -1.85 -19.92 11.29
N THR A 293 -1.99 -20.89 12.18
CA THR A 293 -2.32 -22.27 11.79
C THR A 293 -3.66 -22.30 11.06
N MET A 294 -3.80 -23.20 10.08
CA MET A 294 -5.10 -23.42 9.45
C MET A 294 -6.18 -23.77 10.48
N ASN A 295 -7.40 -23.30 10.22
CA ASN A 295 -8.57 -23.47 11.09
C ASN A 295 -8.43 -22.91 12.52
N SER A 296 -7.49 -21.99 12.76
CA SER A 296 -7.39 -21.31 14.04
C SER A 296 -8.59 -20.37 14.28
N SER A 297 -9.33 -20.61 15.38
CA SER A 297 -10.41 -19.75 15.87
C SER A 297 -9.96 -18.33 16.27
N PHE A 298 -8.65 -18.13 16.42
CA PHE A 298 -8.04 -16.86 16.80
C PHE A 298 -7.97 -15.85 15.64
N VAL A 299 -8.10 -16.32 14.39
CA VAL A 299 -7.88 -15.49 13.19
C VAL A 299 -8.82 -14.29 13.12
N GLU A 300 -10.11 -14.49 13.38
CA GLU A 300 -11.10 -13.41 13.25
C GLU A 300 -10.95 -12.37 14.37
N ILE A 301 -10.78 -12.83 15.61
CA ILE A 301 -10.58 -11.92 16.75
C ILE A 301 -9.28 -11.14 16.61
N ALA A 302 -8.20 -11.78 16.14
CA ALA A 302 -6.94 -11.11 15.83
C ALA A 302 -7.12 -10.07 14.72
N ARG A 303 -7.87 -10.36 13.66
CA ARG A 303 -8.15 -9.38 12.58
C ARG A 303 -8.85 -8.14 13.12
N VAL A 304 -9.88 -8.31 13.95
CA VAL A 304 -10.59 -7.19 14.59
C VAL A 304 -9.66 -6.41 15.51
N GLY A 305 -8.85 -7.11 16.31
CA GLY A 305 -7.93 -6.47 17.26
C GLY A 305 -6.84 -5.67 16.56
N PHE A 306 -6.27 -6.21 15.50
CA PHE A 306 -5.32 -5.49 14.65
C PHE A 306 -5.92 -4.30 13.92
N THR A 307 -7.20 -4.38 13.55
CA THR A 307 -7.94 -3.24 12.98
C THR A 307 -8.08 -2.13 14.02
N LYS A 308 -8.47 -2.47 15.25
CA LYS A 308 -8.54 -1.53 16.38
C LYS A 308 -7.18 -0.89 16.68
N ILE A 309 -6.11 -1.68 16.77
CA ILE A 309 -4.72 -1.20 16.98
C ILE A 309 -4.29 -0.22 15.88
N ASN A 310 -4.74 -0.42 14.64
CA ASN A 310 -4.47 0.48 13.53
C ASN A 310 -5.29 1.78 13.62
N GLU A 311 -6.59 1.67 13.92
CA GLU A 311 -7.52 2.82 14.01
C GLU A 311 -7.11 3.81 15.10
N VAL A 312 -6.66 3.31 16.25
CA VAL A 312 -6.19 4.17 17.37
C VAL A 312 -4.77 4.72 17.17
N GLY A 313 -4.11 4.40 16.04
CA GLY A 313 -2.76 4.89 15.73
C GLY A 313 -1.62 4.18 16.47
N LEU A 314 -1.88 3.18 17.31
CA LEU A 314 -0.84 2.42 18.03
C LEU A 314 0.15 1.76 17.07
N ARG A 315 -0.35 1.23 15.95
CA ARG A 315 0.48 0.68 14.88
C ARG A 315 1.46 1.70 14.32
N HIS A 316 0.99 2.91 14.03
CA HIS A 316 1.83 3.97 13.48
C HIS A 316 2.90 4.39 14.49
N ARG A 317 2.52 4.54 15.77
CA ARG A 317 3.45 4.81 16.86
C ARG A 317 4.55 3.75 16.98
N GLN A 318 4.18 2.46 16.93
CA GLN A 318 5.18 1.38 16.96
C GLN A 318 6.08 1.42 15.73
N TYR A 319 5.53 1.70 14.55
CA TYR A 319 6.32 1.81 13.33
C TYR A 319 7.39 2.90 13.44
N LEU A 320 7.04 4.10 13.92
CA LEU A 320 7.99 5.21 14.12
C LEU A 320 9.07 4.90 15.16
N LYS A 321 8.78 4.05 16.15
CA LYS A 321 9.75 3.66 17.19
C LYS A 321 10.77 2.65 16.70
N TRP A 322 10.34 1.68 15.90
CA TRP A 322 11.17 0.52 15.51
C TRP A 322 11.76 0.64 14.11
N SER A 323 11.20 1.50 13.25
CA SER A 323 11.72 1.69 11.89
C SER A 323 12.55 2.96 11.80
N HIS A 324 13.71 2.86 11.17
CA HIS A 324 14.44 4.03 10.73
C HIS A 324 13.72 4.69 9.56
N LEU A 325 13.44 5.98 9.71
CA LEU A 325 12.77 6.78 8.70
C LEU A 325 13.80 7.55 7.88
N LYS A 326 13.45 7.80 6.62
CA LYS A 326 14.19 8.72 5.76
C LYS A 326 14.26 10.10 6.40
N ARG A 327 15.46 10.70 6.44
CA ARG A 327 15.62 12.09 6.86
C ARG A 327 14.94 13.04 5.86
N PRO A 328 14.18 14.04 6.32
CA PRO A 328 13.60 15.03 5.43
C PRO A 328 14.70 15.94 4.86
N CYS A 329 14.70 16.12 3.55
CA CYS A 329 15.55 17.11 2.88
C CYS A 329 14.95 18.51 3.06
N ARG A 330 15.76 19.46 3.56
CA ARG A 330 15.37 20.87 3.64
C ARG A 330 15.36 21.45 2.24
N LYS A 331 14.20 21.95 1.80
CA LYS A 331 14.03 22.62 0.50
C LYS A 331 14.55 24.06 0.49
N ASP A 332 14.78 24.61 1.69
CA ASP A 332 15.11 26.01 1.95
C ASP A 332 16.60 26.30 1.68
N ILE A 333 17.43 25.26 1.75
CA ILE A 333 18.78 25.29 1.20
C ILE A 333 18.60 24.86 -0.25
N LEU A 334 18.39 25.84 -1.13
CA LEU A 334 18.64 25.63 -2.55
C LEU A 334 20.07 25.12 -2.64
N SER A 335 20.24 23.80 -2.76
CA SER A 335 21.40 23.23 -3.41
C SER A 335 21.43 23.89 -4.78
N ALA A 336 22.12 25.02 -4.88
CA ALA A 336 22.79 25.38 -6.09
C ALA A 336 23.71 24.19 -6.36
N ALA A 337 23.19 23.18 -7.03
CA ALA A 337 24.01 22.22 -7.73
C ALA A 337 25.03 23.09 -8.48
N SER A 338 26.31 22.85 -8.26
CA SER A 338 27.35 23.57 -8.98
C SER A 338 27.17 23.19 -10.46
N ILE A 339 26.36 23.96 -11.18
CA ILE A 339 26.07 23.74 -12.59
C ILE A 339 27.40 23.95 -13.30
N ASN A 340 27.83 22.92 -14.02
CA ASN A 340 29.09 22.98 -14.74
C ASN A 340 29.00 24.07 -15.82
N ILE A 341 30.05 24.85 -16.04
CA ILE A 341 30.02 25.98 -16.99
C ILE A 341 29.62 25.55 -18.41
N TYR A 342 29.86 24.28 -18.75
CA TYR A 342 29.43 23.67 -20.00
C TYR A 342 27.90 23.59 -20.14
N GLU A 343 27.15 23.33 -19.07
CA GLU A 343 25.68 23.28 -19.09
C GLU A 343 25.06 24.68 -19.22
N PHE A 344 25.76 25.71 -18.72
CA PHE A 344 25.33 27.12 -18.83
C PHE A 344 25.82 27.80 -20.12
N SER A 345 26.79 27.21 -20.83
CA SER A 345 27.38 27.75 -22.06
C SER A 345 26.40 28.13 -23.19
N PRO A 346 25.31 27.39 -23.49
CA PRO A 346 24.41 27.79 -24.58
C PRO A 346 23.68 29.11 -24.29
N TYR A 347 23.39 29.41 -23.03
CA TYR A 347 22.76 30.68 -22.63
C TYR A 347 23.74 31.85 -22.76
N LEU A 348 25.01 31.64 -22.42
CA LEU A 348 26.07 32.64 -22.60
C LEU A 348 26.34 32.93 -24.09
N LEU A 349 26.30 31.91 -24.94
CA LEU A 349 26.43 32.08 -26.39
C LEU A 349 25.24 32.84 -26.97
N LEU A 350 24.02 32.53 -26.55
CA LEU A 350 22.81 33.25 -26.96
C LEU A 350 22.92 34.74 -26.58
N LEU A 351 23.31 35.03 -25.33
CA LEU A 351 23.52 36.40 -24.84
C LEU A 351 24.58 37.15 -25.68
N ALA A 352 25.71 36.50 -25.99
CA ALA A 352 26.76 37.11 -26.80
C ALA A 352 26.24 37.46 -28.21
N VAL A 353 25.46 36.58 -28.83
CA VAL A 353 24.85 36.81 -30.15
C VAL A 353 23.85 37.97 -30.10
N GLU A 354 23.04 38.07 -29.05
CA GLU A 354 22.09 39.17 -28.87
C GLU A 354 22.79 40.52 -28.69
N ILE A 355 23.89 40.56 -27.93
CA ILE A 355 24.71 41.76 -27.74
C ILE A 355 25.34 42.19 -29.08
N MET A 356 25.84 41.23 -29.88
CA MET A 356 26.40 41.53 -31.20
C MET A 356 25.34 42.03 -32.19
N MET A 357 24.14 41.46 -32.17
CA MET A 357 23.04 41.94 -33.03
C MET A 357 22.54 43.33 -32.61
N SER A 358 22.43 43.60 -31.30
CA SER A 358 22.03 44.91 -30.79
C SER A 358 23.05 46.00 -31.14
N THR A 359 24.34 45.72 -30.96
CA THR A 359 25.41 46.67 -31.27
C THR A 359 25.51 46.96 -32.77
N THR A 360 25.31 45.96 -33.63
CA THR A 360 25.28 46.18 -35.08
C THR A 360 24.07 47.02 -35.52
N LEU A 361 22.88 46.78 -34.99
CA LEU A 361 21.71 47.63 -35.23
C LEU A 361 21.96 49.08 -34.80
N CYS A 362 22.55 49.29 -33.62
CA CYS A 362 22.90 50.62 -33.13
C CYS A 362 23.93 51.33 -34.04
N LEU A 363 24.95 50.61 -34.53
CA LEU A 363 25.94 51.17 -35.46
C LEU A 363 25.31 51.56 -36.80
N ILE A 364 24.38 50.74 -37.32
CA ILE A 364 23.65 51.04 -38.55
C ILE A 364 22.82 52.31 -38.38
N GLU A 365 22.12 52.47 -37.25
CA GLU A 365 21.35 53.68 -36.95
C GLU A 365 22.24 54.94 -36.92
N VAL A 366 23.38 54.88 -36.21
CA VAL A 366 24.33 55.99 -36.13
C VAL A 366 24.88 56.36 -37.51
N ILE A 367 25.25 55.38 -38.34
CA ILE A 367 25.75 55.63 -39.70
C ILE A 367 24.68 56.27 -40.59
N LEU A 368 23.43 55.79 -40.53
CA LEU A 368 22.31 56.35 -41.29
C LEU A 368 22.03 57.82 -40.92
N VAL A 369 22.09 58.15 -39.63
CA VAL A 369 21.92 59.52 -39.13
C VAL A 369 23.09 60.41 -39.58
N ASN A 370 24.33 59.93 -39.50
CA ASN A 370 25.52 60.73 -39.81
C ASN A 370 25.71 60.98 -41.32
N HIS A 371 25.24 60.09 -42.19
CA HIS A 371 25.27 60.27 -43.65
C HIS A 371 24.14 61.17 -44.21
N GLY A 372 23.37 61.84 -43.35
CA GLY A 372 22.37 62.84 -43.77
C GLY A 372 21.13 62.25 -44.43
N MET A 373 20.91 60.93 -44.36
CA MET A 373 19.66 60.32 -44.78
C MET A 373 18.63 60.46 -43.65
N CYS A 374 17.88 61.56 -43.65
CA CYS A 374 16.62 61.65 -42.92
C CYS A 374 15.62 60.67 -43.55
N ILE A 375 15.60 59.41 -43.09
CA ILE A 375 14.50 58.51 -43.39
C ILE A 375 13.27 59.05 -42.64
N ASN A 376 12.33 59.60 -43.38
CA ASN A 376 11.04 60.04 -42.86
C ASN A 376 10.21 58.79 -42.51
N ILE A 377 10.39 58.24 -41.30
CA ILE A 377 9.59 57.13 -40.75
C ILE A 377 8.19 57.62 -40.37
N ARG A 378 7.49 58.30 -41.28
CA ARG A 378 6.07 58.63 -41.13
C ARG A 378 5.14 57.60 -41.80
N ASN A 379 5.67 56.68 -42.60
CA ASN A 379 4.88 55.71 -43.38
C ASN A 379 5.23 54.22 -43.16
N ILE A 380 5.91 53.85 -42.06
CA ILE A 380 6.03 52.42 -41.65
C ILE A 380 5.02 52.07 -40.54
N VAL A 381 4.28 53.05 -40.03
CA VAL A 381 3.13 52.82 -39.13
C VAL A 381 1.86 53.16 -39.90
N CYS A 382 1.06 52.14 -40.20
CA CYS A 382 -0.20 52.15 -40.97
C CYS A 382 0.03 52.32 -42.49
N THR A 383 -0.23 51.36 -43.38
CA THR A 383 -1.33 50.39 -43.53
C THR A 383 -0.85 49.30 -44.49
N GLU A 384 -1.03 48.02 -44.21
CA GLU A 384 -2.09 47.24 -44.86
C GLU A 384 -2.42 45.98 -44.04
N HIS A 385 -3.69 45.89 -43.65
CA HIS A 385 -4.51 44.68 -43.59
C HIS A 385 -3.80 43.32 -43.66
N VAL A 386 -3.23 42.87 -42.54
CA VAL A 386 -3.52 41.49 -42.15
C VAL A 386 -4.92 41.53 -41.57
N SER A 387 -5.88 41.00 -42.32
CA SER A 387 -7.18 40.63 -41.79
C SER A 387 -6.95 39.75 -40.55
N VAL A 388 -6.96 40.37 -39.38
CA VAL A 388 -7.22 39.66 -38.13
C VAL A 388 -8.64 39.17 -38.30
N SER A 389 -8.75 37.94 -38.81
CA SER A 389 -9.90 37.12 -38.52
C SER A 389 -9.98 37.11 -37.00
N TYR A 390 -10.82 37.97 -36.45
CA TYR A 390 -11.60 37.57 -35.30
C TYR A 390 -12.40 36.37 -35.82
N ARG A 391 -11.74 35.21 -35.80
CA ARG A 391 -12.45 34.00 -35.45
C ARG A 391 -13.00 34.38 -34.10
N SER A 392 -14.27 34.81 -34.09
CA SER A 392 -15.08 34.78 -32.90
C SER A 392 -14.67 33.49 -32.24
N PHE A 393 -14.26 33.57 -30.98
CA PHE A 393 -14.11 32.39 -30.16
C PHE A 393 -15.50 31.77 -30.15
N LYS A 394 -15.82 30.98 -31.19
CA LYS A 394 -16.88 30.00 -31.16
C LYS A 394 -16.54 29.23 -29.90
N PRO A 395 -17.47 29.15 -28.93
CA PRO A 395 -17.20 28.40 -27.71
C PRO A 395 -16.59 27.08 -28.16
N ARG A 396 -15.32 26.89 -27.78
CA ARG A 396 -14.52 25.74 -28.20
C ARG A 396 -15.39 24.54 -27.91
N ASP A 397 -15.83 23.88 -28.97
CA ASP A 397 -16.76 22.76 -28.86
C ASP A 397 -16.13 21.80 -27.85
N ARG A 398 -16.80 21.64 -26.70
CA ARG A 398 -16.24 21.02 -25.47
C ARG A 398 -15.71 19.61 -25.73
N ARG A 399 -16.04 19.00 -26.86
CA ARG A 399 -15.60 17.67 -27.29
C ARG A 399 -14.11 17.55 -27.62
N THR A 400 -13.41 18.62 -28.00
CA THR A 400 -12.01 18.50 -28.50
C THR A 400 -10.91 18.66 -27.45
N ASN A 401 -11.24 19.18 -26.25
CA ASN A 401 -10.32 19.19 -25.11
C ASN A 401 -10.42 17.91 -24.27
N GLU A 402 -11.52 17.15 -24.37
CA GLU A 402 -11.68 15.89 -23.66
C GLU A 402 -10.78 14.79 -24.23
N SER A 403 -10.61 14.71 -25.56
CA SER A 403 -9.73 13.71 -26.18
C SER A 403 -8.25 13.92 -25.84
N ARG A 404 -7.75 15.16 -25.83
CA ARG A 404 -6.39 15.46 -25.33
C ARG A 404 -6.25 15.18 -23.84
N SER A 405 -7.30 15.41 -23.04
CA SER A 405 -7.29 15.05 -21.61
C SER A 405 -7.23 13.53 -21.42
N PHE A 406 -7.95 12.77 -22.26
CA PHE A 406 -8.02 11.32 -22.17
C PHE A 406 -6.72 10.65 -22.63
N GLU A 407 -6.12 11.07 -23.74
CA GLU A 407 -4.80 10.57 -24.13
C GLU A 407 -3.72 10.91 -23.09
N SER A 408 -3.75 12.12 -22.52
CA SER A 408 -2.86 12.48 -21.40
C SER A 408 -3.16 11.70 -20.11
N PHE A 409 -4.40 11.28 -19.91
CA PHE A 409 -4.86 10.48 -18.78
C PHE A 409 -4.43 9.02 -18.92
N LEU A 410 -4.45 8.45 -20.13
CA LEU A 410 -3.87 7.14 -20.45
C LEU A 410 -2.35 7.11 -20.22
N GLN A 411 -1.68 8.27 -20.35
CA GLN A 411 -0.26 8.43 -20.06
C GLN A 411 0.04 8.58 -18.55
N LYS A 412 -0.96 8.73 -17.67
CA LYS A 412 -0.73 8.77 -16.21
C LYS A 412 -0.34 7.38 -15.70
N PRO A 413 0.54 7.29 -14.67
CA PRO A 413 1.17 6.04 -14.23
C PRO A 413 0.25 5.09 -13.44
N ASP A 414 -1.07 5.31 -13.42
CA ASP A 414 -1.98 4.45 -12.68
C ASP A 414 -2.38 3.23 -13.53
N TRP A 415 -1.94 2.04 -13.10
CA TRP A 415 -2.12 0.81 -13.88
C TRP A 415 -3.60 0.41 -14.04
N GLU A 416 -4.49 0.79 -13.11
CA GLU A 416 -5.93 0.56 -13.27
C GLU A 416 -6.48 1.34 -14.47
N SER A 417 -5.98 2.56 -14.68
CA SER A 417 -6.32 3.41 -15.83
C SER A 417 -5.60 2.97 -17.12
N GLN A 418 -4.45 2.32 -17.04
CA GLN A 418 -3.80 1.78 -18.25
C GLN A 418 -4.43 0.45 -18.68
N ILE A 419 -4.62 -0.50 -17.76
CA ILE A 419 -5.12 -1.84 -18.07
C ILE A 419 -6.60 -1.81 -18.43
N PHE A 420 -7.46 -1.13 -17.66
CA PHE A 420 -8.89 -1.10 -17.95
C PHE A 420 -9.17 -0.46 -19.32
N TYR A 421 -8.52 0.65 -19.63
CA TYR A 421 -8.78 1.36 -20.88
C TYR A 421 -8.09 0.74 -22.09
N GLN A 422 -6.87 0.22 -21.97
CA GLN A 422 -6.21 -0.46 -23.09
C GLN A 422 -6.82 -1.83 -23.41
N ILE A 423 -7.24 -2.59 -22.40
CA ILE A 423 -7.75 -3.95 -22.61
C ILE A 423 -9.24 -3.95 -22.95
N TYR A 424 -10.03 -3.06 -22.34
CA TYR A 424 -11.50 -3.08 -22.47
C TYR A 424 -12.05 -1.90 -23.26
N CYS A 425 -11.63 -0.65 -22.98
CA CYS A 425 -12.22 0.52 -23.63
C CYS A 425 -11.79 0.67 -25.10
N LEU A 426 -10.48 0.59 -25.40
CA LEU A 426 -9.94 0.75 -26.77
C LEU A 426 -10.36 -0.37 -27.73
N LYS A 427 -10.89 -1.50 -27.23
CA LYS A 427 -11.44 -2.58 -28.06
C LYS A 427 -12.90 -2.38 -28.44
N LEU A 428 -13.60 -1.44 -27.80
CA LEU A 428 -14.99 -1.11 -28.12
C LEU A 428 -15.06 -0.21 -29.36
N PRO A 429 -16.16 -0.24 -30.13
CA PRO A 429 -16.40 0.72 -31.20
C PRO A 429 -16.41 2.15 -30.66
N GLU A 430 -15.96 3.13 -31.46
CA GLU A 430 -15.84 4.55 -31.05
C GLU A 430 -17.18 5.14 -30.53
N SER A 431 -18.31 4.66 -31.06
CA SER A 431 -19.66 5.03 -30.62
C SER A 431 -20.03 4.53 -29.21
N GLU A 432 -19.31 3.54 -28.69
CA GLU A 432 -19.49 2.99 -27.34
C GLU A 432 -18.46 3.51 -26.34
N GLN A 433 -17.28 3.90 -26.82
CA GLN A 433 -16.24 4.54 -26.01
C GLN A 433 -16.67 5.91 -25.49
N TYR A 434 -17.35 6.69 -26.34
CA TYR A 434 -17.72 8.07 -26.04
C TYR A 434 -19.24 8.23 -26.05
N ARG A 435 -19.86 8.11 -24.87
CA ARG A 435 -21.29 8.37 -24.66
C ARG A 435 -21.49 9.58 -23.76
N LEU A 436 -22.60 10.31 -23.98
CA LEU A 436 -22.99 11.44 -23.14
C LEU A 436 -23.20 10.98 -21.68
N PRO A 437 -22.80 11.80 -20.68
CA PRO A 437 -22.88 11.42 -19.27
C PRO A 437 -24.26 10.99 -18.77
N GLU A 438 -25.36 11.60 -19.26
CA GLU A 438 -26.72 11.18 -18.85
C GLU A 438 -27.08 9.79 -19.37
N VAL A 439 -26.70 9.48 -20.61
CA VAL A 439 -26.96 8.17 -21.24
C VAL A 439 -26.09 7.09 -20.59
N GLY A 440 -24.82 7.40 -20.31
CA GLY A 440 -23.91 6.51 -19.60
C GLY A 440 -24.41 6.13 -18.21
N MET A 441 -24.86 7.10 -17.43
CA MET A 441 -25.40 6.86 -16.09
C MET A 441 -26.71 6.05 -16.09
N GLN A 442 -27.58 6.24 -17.08
CA GLN A 442 -28.78 5.40 -17.23
C GLN A 442 -28.44 3.92 -17.53
N LEU A 443 -27.36 3.66 -18.28
CA LEU A 443 -26.89 2.30 -18.55
C LEU A 443 -26.27 1.66 -17.30
N VAL A 444 -25.50 2.42 -16.52
CA VAL A 444 -24.98 1.97 -15.22
C VAL A 444 -26.14 1.58 -14.29
N GLN A 445 -27.21 2.38 -14.26
CA GLN A 445 -28.40 2.10 -13.45
C GLN A 445 -29.15 0.83 -13.88
N LYS A 446 -29.15 0.50 -15.18
CA LYS A 446 -29.73 -0.74 -15.72
C LYS A 446 -28.89 -1.99 -15.43
N GLY A 447 -27.67 -1.82 -14.89
CA GLY A 447 -26.75 -2.90 -14.56
C GLY A 447 -25.95 -3.41 -15.76
N GLY A 448 -24.75 -3.95 -15.51
CA GLY A 448 -23.89 -4.54 -16.54
C GLY A 448 -23.01 -3.55 -17.31
N TYR A 449 -23.05 -2.25 -16.98
CA TYR A 449 -22.21 -1.22 -17.59
C TYR A 449 -21.43 -0.45 -16.52
N ALA A 450 -20.18 -0.10 -16.84
CA ALA A 450 -19.36 0.83 -16.07
C ALA A 450 -19.14 2.09 -16.90
N TYR A 451 -19.34 3.27 -16.31
CA TYR A 451 -19.17 4.56 -16.99
C TYR A 451 -18.19 5.43 -16.21
N HIS A 452 -17.16 5.92 -16.88
CA HIS A 452 -16.16 6.81 -16.30
C HIS A 452 -16.35 8.24 -16.81
N THR A 453 -16.33 9.20 -15.90
CA THR A 453 -16.48 10.62 -16.22
C THR A 453 -15.73 11.47 -15.20
N HIS A 454 -15.49 12.74 -15.53
CA HIS A 454 -14.83 13.66 -14.61
C HIS A 454 -15.60 13.76 -13.28
N PRO A 455 -14.93 13.75 -12.11
CA PRO A 455 -15.59 13.73 -10.80
C PRO A 455 -16.66 14.83 -10.64
N ASP A 456 -16.38 16.05 -11.09
CA ASP A 456 -17.31 17.19 -11.01
C ASP A 456 -18.63 16.98 -11.78
N VAL A 457 -18.59 16.18 -12.86
CA VAL A 457 -19.77 15.81 -13.65
C VAL A 457 -20.44 14.58 -13.04
N GLY A 458 -19.64 13.57 -12.67
CA GLY A 458 -20.10 12.32 -12.08
C GLY A 458 -20.88 12.53 -10.78
N TYR A 459 -20.36 13.32 -9.84
CA TYR A 459 -21.02 13.56 -8.55
C TYR A 459 -22.38 14.24 -8.70
N ARG A 460 -22.53 15.18 -9.65
CA ARG A 460 -23.83 15.82 -9.94
C ARG A 460 -24.86 14.83 -10.48
N LEU A 461 -24.44 13.90 -11.34
CA LEU A 461 -25.33 12.91 -11.94
C LEU A 461 -25.66 11.78 -10.96
N ILE A 462 -24.71 11.32 -10.15
CA ILE A 462 -24.96 10.34 -9.09
C ILE A 462 -26.01 10.88 -8.12
N HIS A 463 -25.89 12.15 -7.71
CA HIS A 463 -26.92 12.76 -6.87
C HIS A 463 -28.29 12.74 -7.59
N LYS A 464 -28.34 13.17 -8.86
CA LYS A 464 -29.58 13.22 -9.64
C LYS A 464 -30.27 11.86 -9.87
N TYR A 465 -29.50 10.78 -10.08
CA TYR A 465 -30.05 9.46 -10.46
C TYR A 465 -30.12 8.44 -9.30
N TYR A 466 -29.30 8.60 -8.25
CA TYR A 466 -29.25 7.67 -7.11
C TYR A 466 -29.86 8.21 -5.81
N THR A 467 -29.96 9.54 -5.59
CA THR A 467 -30.62 10.04 -4.35
C THR A 467 -32.15 10.01 -4.39
N SER A 468 -32.78 9.74 -5.54
CA SER A 468 -34.23 9.52 -5.62
C SER A 468 -34.65 8.06 -5.37
N ASN A 469 -33.72 7.10 -5.32
CA ASN A 469 -33.99 5.67 -5.12
C ASN A 469 -33.03 5.05 -4.09
N ALA A 470 -32.93 5.66 -2.91
CA ALA A 470 -32.20 5.09 -1.77
C ALA A 470 -32.93 3.85 -1.21
N ARG A 471 -32.78 2.72 -1.91
CA ARG A 471 -32.73 1.38 -1.33
C ARG A 471 -31.46 0.73 -1.87
N PHE A 472 -30.35 0.91 -1.18
CA PHE A 472 -29.25 -0.03 -1.28
C PHE A 472 -29.05 -0.66 0.08
N ALA A 473 -29.26 -1.98 0.06
CA ALA A 473 -29.18 -2.89 1.17
C ALA A 473 -27.76 -2.97 1.74
N SER A 474 -27.75 -3.22 3.05
CA SER A 474 -26.66 -3.58 3.95
C SER A 474 -25.75 -4.70 3.42
#